data_AF-A0AAV6AJ64-F1
#
_entry.id   AF-A0AAV6AJ64-F1
#
_cell.length_a   1.000
_cell.length_b   1.000
_cell.length_c   1.000
_cell.angle_alpha   90.00
_cell.angle_beta   90.00
_cell.angle_gamma   90.00
#
_symmetry.space_group_name_H-M   'P 1'
#
loop_
_entity.id
_entity.type
_entity.pdbx_description
1 polymer ?
#
loop_
_entity_poly.entity_id
_entity_poly.type
_entity_poly.pdbx_seq_one_letter_code
_entity_poly.pdbx_strand_id
1 'polypeptide(L)' 'MIGVVLVTHGRLADEFRSALEHVVGPQTHLETICIGPDDDMERRRADIIQAVDNVEAGEGVVLLT' A
#
# COMPACT_ATOMS: atom_id res chain seq x y z
N MET A 1 -3.18 -15.74 -3.25
CA MET A 1 -3.13 -14.93 -2.00
C MET A 1 -3.74 -13.57 -2.31
N ILE A 2 -4.47 -12.97 -1.38
CA ILE A 2 -5.00 -11.60 -1.56
C ILE A 2 -3.85 -10.60 -1.35
N GLY A 3 -3.63 -9.71 -2.33
CA GLY A 3 -2.70 -8.60 -2.21
C GLY A 3 -3.28 -7.45 -1.38
N VAL A 4 -2.42 -6.65 -0.75
CA VAL A 4 -2.85 -5.53 0.10
C VAL A 4 -2.13 -4.25 -0.32
N VAL A 5 -2.88 -3.17 -0.51
CA VAL A 5 -2.34 -1.82 -0.69
C VAL A 5 -2.89 -0.91 0.40
N LEU A 6 -2.01 -0.37 1.25
CA LEU A 6 -2.34 0.63 2.27
C LEU A 6 -2.14 2.02 1.68
N VAL A 7 -3.19 2.84 1.61
CA VAL A 7 -3.11 4.21 1.09
C VAL A 7 -3.52 5.18 2.19
N THR A 8 -2.62 6.05 2.62
CA THR A 8 -2.94 7.01 3.70
C THR A 8 -2.31 8.37 3.44
N HIS A 9 -2.77 9.39 4.19
CA HIS A 9 -2.08 10.67 4.24
C HIS A 9 -0.85 10.61 5.16
N GLY A 10 0.16 11.42 4.87
CA GLY A 10 1.39 11.45 5.67
C GLY A 10 2.11 10.11 5.65
N ARG A 11 2.67 9.66 6.77
CA ARG A 11 3.47 8.41 6.86
C ARG A 11 2.71 7.19 7.39
N LEU A 12 1.39 7.29 7.58
CA LEU A 12 0.64 6.30 8.37
C LEU A 12 0.66 4.90 7.75
N ALA A 13 0.62 4.77 6.42
CA ALA A 13 0.68 3.48 5.71
C ALA A 13 2.00 2.75 6.00
N ASP A 14 3.12 3.47 5.94
CA ASP A 14 4.44 2.93 6.27
C ASP A 14 4.52 2.51 7.73
N GLU A 15 3.97 3.31 8.65
CA GLU A 15 3.96 2.98 10.08
C GLU A 15 3.05 1.76 10.37
N PHE A 16 1.92 1.60 9.67
CA PHE A 16 1.11 0.40 9.76
C PHE A 16 1.86 -0.84 9.26
N ARG A 17 2.54 -0.74 8.12
CA ARG A 17 3.39 -1.83 7.62
C ARG A 17 4.50 -2.17 8.61
N SER A 18 5.18 -1.17 9.16
CA SER A 18 6.23 -1.34 10.16
C SER A 18 5.71 -2.07 11.41
N ALA A 19 4.56 -1.65 11.94
CA ALA A 19 3.94 -2.30 13.08
C ALA A 19 3.48 -3.74 12.78
N LEU A 20 2.90 -3.97 11.59
CA LEU A 20 2.52 -5.30 11.14
C LEU A 20 3.75 -6.21 11.04
N GLU A 21 4.78 -5.80 10.31
CA GLU A 21 5.99 -6.58 10.09
C GLU A 21 6.79 -6.80 11.38
N HIS A 22 6.70 -5.88 12.35
CA HIS A 22 7.26 -6.08 13.68
C HIS A 22 6.62 -7.27 14.42
N VAL A 23 5.30 -7.48 14.25
CA VAL A 23 4.55 -8.53 14.95
C VAL A 23 4.56 -9.85 14.19
N VAL A 24 4.35 -9.83 12.87
CA VAL A 24 4.15 -11.03 12.05
C VAL A 24 5.29 -11.33 11.06
N GLY A 25 6.32 -10.48 11.02
CA GLY A 25 7.43 -10.59 10.08
C GLY A 25 7.17 -9.98 8.70
N PRO A 26 8.18 -9.97 7.81
CA PRO A 26 8.10 -9.33 6.50
C PRO A 26 6.93 -9.86 5.64
N GLN A 27 6.28 -8.96 4.90
CA GLN A 27 5.16 -9.30 4.02
C GLN A 27 5.56 -9.17 2.54
N THR A 28 5.11 -10.10 1.70
CA THR A 28 5.52 -10.16 0.27
C THR A 28 4.48 -9.65 -0.72
N HIS A 29 3.21 -9.47 -0.30
CA HIS A 29 2.12 -8.97 -1.15
C HIS A 29 1.44 -7.76 -0.49
N LEU A 30 2.26 -6.86 0.04
CA LEU A 30 1.84 -5.66 0.74
C LEU A 30 2.65 -4.47 0.22
N GLU A 31 1.94 -3.43 -0.24
CA GLU A 31 2.54 -2.14 -0.58
C GLU A 31 1.87 -0.99 0.16
N THR A 32 2.62 0.10 0.33
CA THR A 32 2.20 1.31 1.03
C THR A 32 2.31 2.51 0.11
N ILE A 33 1.27 3.35 0.09
CA ILE A 33 1.26 4.64 -0.61
C ILE A 33 0.93 5.73 0.41
N CYS A 34 1.85 6.69 0.51
CA CYS A 34 1.77 7.85 1.37
C CYS A 34 1.50 9.09 0.53
N ILE A 35 0.40 9.79 0.81
CA ILE A 35 -0.02 11.01 0.10
C ILE A 35 0.28 12.23 0.97
N GLY A 36 1.16 13.10 0.48
CA GLY A 36 1.49 14.40 1.06
C GLY A 36 0.56 15.53 0.58
N PRO A 37 0.61 16.70 1.24
CA PRO A 37 -0.26 17.84 0.90
C PRO A 37 0.05 18.46 -0.47
N ASP A 38 1.28 18.32 -0.97
CA ASP A 38 1.75 18.90 -2.24
C ASP A 38 1.87 17.85 -3.36
N ASP A 39 1.39 16.63 -3.12
CA ASP A 39 1.47 15.56 -4.11
C ASP A 39 0.45 15.76 -5.24
N ASP A 40 0.88 15.40 -6.44
CA ASP A 40 0.00 15.35 -7.60
C ASP A 40 -0.92 14.11 -7.52
N MET A 41 -2.23 14.34 -7.49
CA MET A 41 -3.22 13.27 -7.29
C MET A 41 -3.34 12.32 -8.48
N GLU A 42 -3.08 12.78 -9.71
CA GLU A 42 -3.08 11.90 -10.89
C GLU A 42 -1.85 10.98 -10.88
N ARG A 43 -0.70 11.51 -10.47
CA ARG A 43 0.49 10.69 -10.22
C ARG A 43 0.25 9.69 -9.10
N ARG A 44 -0.34 10.10 -7.98
CA ARG A 44 -0.65 9.18 -6.87
C ARG A 44 -1.66 8.12 -7.27
N ARG A 45 -2.63 8.46 -8.11
CA ARG A 45 -3.54 7.49 -8.72
C ARG A 45 -2.79 6.44 -9.54
N ALA A 46 -1.82 6.87 -10.35
CA ALA A 46 -0.98 5.95 -11.11
C ALA A 46 -0.11 5.07 -10.21
N ASP A 47 0.48 5.63 -9.15
CA ASP A 47 1.26 4.88 -8.16
C ASP A 47 0.39 3.80 -7.47
N ILE A 48 -0.86 4.13 -7.12
CA ILE A 48 -1.81 3.17 -6.52
C ILE A 48 -2.13 2.02 -7.48
N ILE A 49 -2.38 2.33 -8.76
CA ILE A 49 -2.65 1.29 -9.77
C ILE A 49 -1.44 0.37 -9.93
N GLN A 50 -0.24 0.94 -10.00
CA GLN A 50 0.99 0.16 -10.10
C GLN A 50 1.21 -0.72 -8.86
N ALA A 51 0.95 -0.21 -7.66
CA ALA A 51 1.05 -0.97 -6.42
C ALA A 51 0.05 -2.14 -6.40
N VAL A 52 -1.18 -1.94 -6.89
CA VAL A 52 -2.17 -3.02 -7.05
C VAL A 52 -1.63 -4.11 -7.98
N ASP A 53 -1.08 -3.74 -9.14
CA ASP A 53 -0.50 -4.69 -10.08
C ASP A 53 0.68 -5.48 -9.50
N ASN A 54 1.48 -4.83 -8.64
CA ASN A 54 2.65 -5.45 -8.00
C ASN A 54 2.27 -6.49 -6.93
N VAL A 55 1.18 -6.27 -6.19
CA VAL A 55 0.76 -7.16 -5.09
C VAL A 55 -0.26 -8.21 -5.50
N GLU A 56 -0.81 -8.13 -6.70
CA GLU A 56 -1.76 -9.11 -7.24
C GLU A 56 -1.13 -10.52 -7.31
N ALA A 57 -1.83 -11.51 -6.77
CA ALA A 57 -1.36 -12.89 -6.64
C ALA A 57 -2.46 -13.94 -6.92
N GLY A 58 -3.39 -13.62 -7.81
CA GLY A 58 -4.41 -14.51 -8.37
C GLY A 58 -5.71 -14.61 -7.58
N GLU A 59 -5.81 -13.95 -6.42
CA GLU A 59 -7.01 -13.94 -5.57
C GLU A 59 -7.58 -12.52 -5.36
N GLY A 60 -7.06 -11.52 -6.09
CA GLY A 60 -7.50 -10.14 -5.99
C GLY A 60 -6.66 -9.31 -5.01
N VAL A 61 -7.00 -8.02 -4.94
CA VAL A 61 -6.31 -7.02 -4.10
C VAL A 61 -7.33 -6.27 -3.23
N VAL A 62 -6.99 -6.08 -1.96
CA VAL A 62 -7.73 -5.23 -1.03
C VAL A 62 -7.00 -3.90 -0.85
N LEU A 63 -7.74 -2.81 -1.02
CA LEU A 63 -7.25 -1.45 -0.85
C LEU A 63 -7.79 -0.88 0.46
N LEU A 64 -6.90 -0.47 1.35
CA LEU A 64 -7.23 0.05 2.68
C LEU A 64 -6.84 1.52 2.74
N THR A 65 -7.78 2.38 3.15
CA THR A 65 -7.62 3.85 3.17
C THR A 65 -7.88 4.46 4.54
#